data_AF-A0A316KMH9-F1
#
_entry.id   AF-A0A316KMH9-F1
#
_cell.length_a   1.000
_cell.length_b   1.000
_cell.length_c   1.000
_cell.angle_alpha   90.00
_cell.angle_beta   90.00
_cell.angle_gamma   90.00
#
_symmetry.space_group_name_H-M   'P 1'
#
loop_
_entity.id
_entity.type
_entity.pdbx_description
1 polymer ?
#
loop_
_entity_poly.entity_id
_entity_poly.type
_entity_poly.pdbx_seq_one_letter_code
_entity_poly.pdbx_strand_id
1 'polypeptide(L)'
;DAERQADAAIPVSAVSVKVTAAELAALDEVLAKAGIESRAEGLRRLIQAAGGVFVPDAQMAAEMARYRASLHEVGNGVVQIAKQMTQANRRGQGAGGGTSAEFTELRLAQMRGLARFILDSADEIDLLLRRRRDAMQLQATAALREFAHAAE
;
A
#
# COMPACT_ATOMS: atom_id res chain seq x y z
N ASP A 1 -25.56 3.01 -55.39
CA ASP A 1 -25.00 3.99 -54.42
C ASP A 1 -25.52 3.89 -52.98
N ALA A 2 -26.17 2.79 -52.57
CA ALA A 2 -26.54 2.55 -51.16
C ALA A 2 -25.56 1.61 -50.42
N GLU A 3 -24.56 1.07 -51.12
CA GLU A 3 -23.57 0.08 -50.60
C GLU A 3 -22.27 0.72 -50.11
N ARG A 4 -22.13 2.05 -50.13
CA ARG A 4 -20.94 2.78 -49.66
C ARG A 4 -21.11 3.45 -48.28
N GLN A 5 -22.06 2.99 -47.47
CA GLN A 5 -22.33 3.54 -46.13
C GLN A 5 -22.06 2.54 -44.98
N ALA A 6 -21.40 1.42 -45.26
CA ALA A 6 -20.89 0.52 -44.25
C ALA A 6 -19.38 0.77 -44.07
N ASP A 7 -19.02 1.93 -43.53
CA ASP A 7 -17.67 2.17 -43.06
C ASP A 7 -17.59 1.81 -41.57
N ALA A 8 -16.60 1.01 -41.22
CA ALA A 8 -16.52 0.18 -40.03
C ALA A 8 -16.39 0.98 -38.71
N ALA A 9 -17.52 1.40 -38.12
CA ALA A 9 -17.52 1.97 -36.79
C ALA A 9 -17.29 0.86 -35.74
N ILE A 10 -16.08 0.82 -35.17
CA ILE A 10 -15.78 0.03 -33.96
C ILE A 10 -16.85 0.37 -32.90
N PRO A 11 -17.55 -0.61 -32.32
CA PRO A 11 -18.58 -0.33 -31.32
C PRO A 11 -17.95 0.37 -30.11
N VAL A 12 -18.29 1.64 -29.92
CA VAL A 12 -17.84 2.47 -28.80
C VAL A 12 -18.97 2.64 -27.79
N SER A 13 -18.66 2.44 -26.52
CA SER A 13 -19.56 2.74 -25.40
C SER A 13 -19.24 4.11 -24.82
N ALA A 14 -20.28 4.91 -24.54
CA ALA A 14 -20.14 6.20 -23.87
C ALA A 14 -20.24 6.03 -22.35
N VAL A 15 -19.34 6.69 -21.62
CA VAL A 15 -19.37 6.76 -20.14
C VAL A 15 -19.54 8.22 -19.74
N SER A 16 -20.49 8.50 -18.84
CA SER A 16 -20.69 9.83 -18.24
C SER A 16 -20.38 9.76 -16.75
N VAL A 17 -19.58 10.70 -16.25
CA VAL A 17 -19.15 10.77 -14.86
C VAL A 17 -19.43 12.17 -14.32
N LYS A 18 -20.05 12.25 -13.14
CA LYS A 18 -20.23 13.52 -12.43
C LYS A 18 -18.99 13.78 -11.59
N VAL A 19 -18.41 14.96 -11.74
CA VAL A 19 -17.26 15.43 -10.97
C VAL A 19 -17.49 16.85 -10.49
N THR A 20 -16.86 17.21 -9.39
CA THR A 20 -16.81 18.58 -8.90
C THR A 20 -15.86 19.44 -9.75
N ALA A 21 -16.00 20.76 -9.67
CA ALA A 21 -15.10 21.68 -10.36
C ALA A 21 -13.64 21.54 -9.88
N ALA A 22 -13.43 21.23 -8.60
CA ALA A 22 -12.10 21.03 -8.03
C ALA A 22 -11.43 19.76 -8.58
N GLU A 23 -12.18 18.66 -8.68
CA GLU A 23 -11.67 17.41 -9.28
C GLU A 23 -11.35 17.60 -10.77
N LEU A 24 -12.17 18.37 -11.50
CA LEU A 24 -11.92 18.67 -12.91
C LEU A 24 -10.66 19.53 -13.11
N ALA A 25 -10.44 20.54 -12.27
CA ALA A 25 -9.25 21.37 -12.31
C ALA A 25 -7.97 20.59 -11.95
N ALA A 26 -8.04 19.70 -10.95
CA ALA A 26 -6.94 18.83 -10.60
C ALA A 26 -6.57 17.87 -11.74
N LEU A 27 -7.57 17.33 -12.45
CA LEU A 27 -7.35 16.51 -13.65
C LEU A 27 -6.66 17.32 -14.75
N ASP A 28 -7.13 18.53 -15.03
CA ASP A 28 -6.53 19.40 -16.06
C ASP A 28 -5.06 19.70 -15.79
N GLU A 29 -4.69 19.96 -14.52
CA GLU A 29 -3.30 20.21 -14.14
C GLU A 29 -2.41 18.99 -14.43
N VAL A 30 -2.90 17.78 -14.14
CA VAL A 30 -2.18 16.53 -14.43
C VAL A 30 -2.03 16.31 -15.93
N LEU A 31 -3.08 16.53 -16.71
CA LEU A 31 -3.06 16.38 -18.17
C LEU A 31 -2.12 17.40 -18.82
N ALA A 32 -2.14 18.66 -18.38
CA ALA A 32 -1.24 19.70 -18.87
C ALA A 32 0.24 19.36 -18.59
N LYS A 33 0.56 18.87 -17.39
CA LYS A 33 1.93 18.41 -17.05
C LYS A 33 2.38 17.22 -17.91
N ALA A 34 1.44 16.43 -18.41
CA ALA A 34 1.70 15.30 -19.30
C ALA A 34 1.68 15.68 -20.80
N GLY A 35 1.42 16.96 -21.15
CA GLY A 35 1.30 17.40 -22.54
C GLY A 35 0.03 16.90 -23.24
N ILE A 36 -1.02 16.57 -22.49
CA ILE A 36 -2.28 16.06 -23.03
C ILE A 36 -3.31 17.19 -23.04
N GLU A 37 -3.72 17.60 -24.23
CA GLU A 37 -4.64 18.74 -24.41
C GLU A 37 -6.12 18.36 -24.24
N SER A 38 -6.47 17.09 -24.43
CA SER A 38 -7.85 16.61 -24.39
C SER A 38 -8.12 15.73 -23.17
N ARG A 39 -9.14 16.12 -22.39
CA ARG A 39 -9.63 15.31 -21.25
C ARG A 39 -10.13 13.93 -21.67
N ALA A 40 -10.80 13.84 -22.82
CA ALA A 40 -11.30 12.57 -23.33
C ALA A 40 -10.14 11.63 -23.68
N GLU A 41 -9.07 12.18 -24.25
CA GLU A 41 -7.86 11.43 -24.58
C GLU A 41 -7.12 11.00 -23.31
N GLY A 42 -6.97 11.91 -22.35
CA GLY A 42 -6.42 11.60 -21.03
C GLY A 42 -7.19 10.47 -20.33
N LEU A 43 -8.52 10.55 -20.32
CA LEU A 43 -9.38 9.53 -19.70
C LEU A 43 -9.29 8.19 -20.44
N ARG A 44 -9.24 8.19 -21.78
CA ARG A 44 -9.09 6.96 -22.58
C ARG A 44 -7.77 6.26 -22.29
N ARG A 45 -6.66 7.01 -22.23
CA ARG A 45 -5.33 6.51 -21.89
C ARG A 45 -5.29 5.96 -20.46
N LEU A 46 -5.92 6.66 -19.51
CA LEU A 46 -6.05 6.18 -18.14
C LEU A 46 -6.85 4.87 -18.07
N ILE A 47 -7.97 4.75 -18.79
CA ILE A 47 -8.77 3.51 -18.83
C ILE A 47 -7.96 2.35 -19.44
N GLN A 48 -7.18 2.61 -20.48
CA GLN A 48 -6.32 1.60 -21.11
C GLN A 48 -5.17 1.17 -20.19
N ALA A 49 -4.51 2.12 -19.51
CA ALA A 49 -3.45 1.83 -18.54
C ALA A 49 -3.98 1.20 -17.24
N ALA A 50 -5.22 1.50 -16.88
CA ALA A 50 -5.89 1.02 -15.68
C ALA A 50 -6.10 -0.49 -15.63
N GLY A 51 -5.98 -1.19 -16.77
CA GLY A 51 -6.10 -2.65 -16.87
C GLY A 51 -5.19 -3.43 -15.91
N GLY A 52 -4.12 -2.82 -15.39
CA GLY A 52 -3.29 -3.38 -14.31
C GLY A 52 -3.28 -2.59 -12.99
N VAL A 53 -3.75 -1.33 -12.99
CA VAL A 53 -3.63 -0.41 -11.84
C VAL A 53 -4.69 -0.66 -10.76
N PHE A 54 -5.88 -1.16 -11.15
CA PHE A 54 -6.95 -1.52 -10.21
C PHE A 54 -6.88 -2.97 -9.73
N VAL A 55 -5.88 -3.75 -10.16
CA VAL A 55 -5.68 -5.11 -9.65
C VAL A 55 -5.08 -5.01 -8.24
N PRO A 56 -5.66 -5.71 -7.23
CA PRO A 56 -5.04 -5.83 -5.93
C PRO A 56 -3.61 -6.36 -6.10
N ASP A 57 -2.63 -5.57 -5.68
CA ASP A 57 -1.22 -5.98 -5.70
C ASP A 57 -1.05 -7.20 -4.80
N ALA A 58 -1.09 -8.36 -5.43
CA ALA A 58 -1.05 -9.66 -4.77
C ALA A 58 0.30 -9.85 -4.04
N GLN A 59 1.36 -9.23 -4.53
CA GLN A 59 2.67 -9.25 -3.89
C GLN A 59 2.63 -8.43 -2.59
N MET A 60 2.12 -7.19 -2.63
CA MET A 60 1.92 -6.39 -1.42
C MET A 60 0.97 -7.08 -0.45
N ALA A 61 -0.12 -7.68 -0.92
CA ALA A 61 -1.05 -8.41 -0.07
C ALA A 61 -0.38 -9.61 0.63
N ALA A 62 0.48 -10.34 -0.08
CA ALA A 62 1.27 -11.42 0.48
C ALA A 62 2.28 -10.92 1.53
N GLU A 63 2.98 -9.82 1.26
CA GLU A 63 3.91 -9.22 2.23
C GLU A 63 3.19 -8.67 3.46
N MET A 64 2.04 -8.00 3.29
CA MET A 64 1.21 -7.55 4.41
C MET A 64 0.68 -8.72 5.25
N ALA A 65 0.34 -9.85 4.62
CA ALA A 65 -0.05 -11.06 5.33
C ALA A 65 1.10 -11.65 6.16
N ARG A 66 2.34 -11.59 5.65
CA ARG A 66 3.55 -11.99 6.38
C ARG A 66 3.80 -11.10 7.60
N TYR A 67 3.77 -9.77 7.44
CA TYR A 67 3.93 -8.86 8.58
C TYR A 67 2.84 -9.05 9.63
N ARG A 68 1.58 -9.28 9.21
CA ARG A 68 0.49 -9.59 10.14
C ARG A 68 0.79 -10.84 10.96
N ALA A 69 1.34 -11.89 10.36
CA ALA A 69 1.72 -13.11 11.07
C ALA A 69 2.84 -12.83 12.08
N SER A 70 3.90 -12.11 11.69
CA SER A 70 5.00 -11.76 12.59
C SER A 70 4.56 -10.85 13.74
N LEU A 71 3.67 -9.88 13.49
CA LEU A 71 3.09 -9.04 14.54
C LEU A 71 2.23 -9.85 15.51
N HIS A 72 1.54 -10.88 15.02
CA HIS A 72 0.78 -11.79 15.87
C HIS A 72 1.69 -12.61 16.79
N GLU A 73 2.83 -13.08 16.30
CA GLU A 73 3.85 -13.76 17.11
C GLU A 73 4.43 -12.84 18.19
N VAL A 74 4.74 -11.60 17.84
CA VAL A 74 5.18 -10.58 18.81
C VAL A 74 4.12 -10.32 19.87
N GLY A 75 2.86 -10.15 19.47
CA GLY A 75 1.74 -9.98 20.41
C GLY A 75 1.59 -11.16 21.37
N ASN A 76 1.74 -12.39 20.86
CA ASN A 76 1.73 -13.59 21.69
C ASN A 76 2.91 -13.62 22.68
N GLY A 77 4.11 -13.20 22.25
CA GLY A 77 5.29 -13.05 23.11
C GLY A 77 5.05 -12.05 24.25
N VAL A 78 4.50 -10.87 23.95
CA VAL A 78 4.15 -9.85 24.97
C VAL A 78 3.15 -10.41 25.99
N VAL A 79 2.10 -11.11 25.52
CA VAL A 79 1.10 -11.73 26.41
C VAL A 79 1.72 -12.80 27.31
N GLN A 80 2.64 -13.61 26.79
CA GLN A 80 3.35 -14.61 27.60
C GLN A 80 4.23 -13.96 28.67
N ILE A 81 4.97 -12.91 28.32
CA ILE A 81 5.76 -12.12 29.26
C ILE A 81 4.86 -11.56 30.37
N ALA A 82 3.73 -10.93 30.02
CA ALA A 82 2.79 -10.37 30.99
C ALA A 82 2.20 -11.43 31.93
N LYS A 83 1.81 -12.60 31.40
CA LYS A 83 1.33 -13.74 32.20
C LYS A 83 2.41 -14.24 33.17
N GLN A 84 3.65 -14.36 32.71
CA GLN A 84 4.76 -14.81 33.53
C GLN A 84 5.15 -13.79 34.60
N MET A 85 5.08 -12.48 34.31
CA MET A 85 5.23 -11.41 35.31
C MET A 85 4.15 -11.50 36.38
N THR A 86 2.89 -11.71 35.98
CA THR A 86 1.78 -11.85 36.93
C THR A 86 1.97 -13.07 37.84
N GLN A 87 2.47 -14.19 37.30
CA GLN A 87 2.79 -15.38 38.09
C GLN A 87 4.00 -15.17 39.00
N ALA A 88 5.05 -14.51 38.52
CA ALA A 88 6.25 -14.20 39.30
C ALA A 88 5.92 -13.26 40.46
N ASN A 89 5.09 -12.22 40.25
CA ASN A 89 4.63 -11.34 41.32
C ASN A 89 3.80 -12.08 42.38
N ARG A 90 2.96 -13.05 41.98
CA ARG A 90 2.21 -13.90 42.93
C ARG A 90 3.11 -14.83 43.74
N ARG A 91 4.17 -15.38 43.14
CA ARG A 91 5.13 -16.27 43.84
C ARG A 91 6.15 -15.48 44.68
N GLY A 92 6.56 -14.31 44.21
CA GLY A 92 7.50 -13.39 44.85
C GLY A 92 6.95 -12.63 46.05
N GLN A 93 5.63 -12.65 46.28
CA GLN A 93 5.02 -12.25 47.56
C GLN A 93 5.44 -13.14 48.74
N GLY A 94 6.19 -14.23 48.52
CA GLY A 94 6.71 -15.12 49.57
C GLY A 94 8.23 -15.35 49.61
N ALA A 95 9.05 -14.79 48.71
CA ALA A 95 10.48 -15.10 48.68
C ALA A 95 11.35 -13.89 48.28
N GLY A 96 11.99 -13.28 49.28
CA GLY A 96 13.07 -12.31 49.08
C GLY A 96 14.39 -13.04 48.79
N GLY A 97 14.88 -12.94 47.55
CA GLY A 97 16.18 -13.49 47.12
C GLY A 97 16.51 -13.08 45.68
N GLY A 98 17.79 -12.84 45.39
CA GLY A 98 18.32 -12.19 44.17
C GLY A 98 17.95 -12.79 42.80
N THR A 99 17.30 -13.95 42.75
CA THR A 99 16.74 -14.56 41.53
C THR A 99 15.63 -13.72 40.87
N SER A 100 14.97 -12.83 41.61
CA SER A 100 13.97 -11.90 41.07
C SER A 100 14.57 -10.83 40.13
N ALA A 101 15.82 -10.42 40.38
CA ALA A 101 16.47 -9.36 39.60
C ALA A 101 16.94 -9.86 38.21
N GLU A 102 17.63 -10.99 38.14
CA GLU A 102 18.07 -11.60 36.87
C GLU A 102 16.86 -12.00 35.98
N PHE A 103 15.78 -12.49 36.59
CA PHE A 103 14.55 -12.77 35.87
C PHE A 103 13.90 -11.51 35.29
N THR A 104 13.98 -10.38 36.00
CA THR A 104 13.45 -9.09 35.54
C THR A 104 14.29 -8.50 34.39
N GLU A 105 15.61 -8.64 34.42
CA GLU A 105 16.50 -8.17 33.35
C GLU A 105 16.31 -8.94 32.04
N LEU A 106 16.23 -10.28 32.09
CA LEU A 106 15.97 -11.11 30.92
C LEU A 106 14.65 -10.71 30.23
N ARG A 107 13.63 -10.35 31.00
CA ARG A 107 12.33 -9.91 30.49
C ARG A 107 12.37 -8.51 29.90
N LEU A 108 13.11 -7.60 30.53
CA LEU A 108 13.32 -6.26 29.99
C LEU A 108 14.06 -6.33 28.65
N ALA A 109 15.05 -7.22 28.53
CA ALA A 109 15.74 -7.50 27.26
C ALA A 109 14.79 -8.09 26.21
N GLN A 110 13.90 -9.02 26.58
CA GLN A 110 12.87 -9.56 25.67
C GLN A 110 11.89 -8.47 25.19
N MET A 111 11.38 -7.63 26.10
CA MET A 111 10.49 -6.52 25.73
C MET A 111 11.17 -5.50 24.81
N ARG A 112 12.46 -5.21 25.05
CA ARG A 112 13.27 -4.36 24.15
C ARG A 112 13.46 -5.00 22.78
N GLY A 113 13.69 -6.31 22.71
CA GLY A 113 13.76 -7.05 21.45
C GLY A 113 12.47 -6.98 20.66
N LEU A 114 11.31 -7.15 21.31
CA LEU A 114 9.99 -7.04 20.68
C LEU A 114 9.70 -5.61 20.21
N ALA A 115 10.04 -4.60 21.02
CA ALA A 115 9.90 -3.20 20.62
C ALA A 115 10.78 -2.85 19.41
N ARG A 116 12.02 -3.36 19.38
CA ARG A 116 12.93 -3.18 18.24
C ARG A 116 12.36 -3.82 16.98
N PHE A 117 11.86 -5.06 17.09
CA PHE A 117 11.22 -5.76 15.99
C PHE A 117 10.03 -4.99 15.40
N ILE A 118 9.16 -4.41 16.25
CA ILE A 118 8.02 -3.61 15.80
C ILE A 118 8.49 -2.37 15.02
N LEU A 119 9.51 -1.68 15.51
CA LEU A 119 10.06 -0.48 14.85
C LEU A 119 10.68 -0.84 13.49
N ASP A 120 11.49 -1.89 13.43
CA ASP A 120 12.10 -2.35 12.17
C ASP A 120 11.02 -2.78 11.17
N SER A 121 9.96 -3.47 11.62
CA SER A 121 8.82 -3.84 10.77
C SER A 121 8.04 -2.62 10.25
N ALA A 122 7.92 -1.56 11.06
CA ALA A 122 7.22 -0.33 10.65
C ALA A 122 8.00 0.41 9.55
N ASP A 123 9.34 0.47 9.67
CA ASP A 123 10.21 1.06 8.66
C ASP A 123 10.14 0.27 7.33
N GLU A 124 10.11 -1.06 7.39
CA GLU A 124 9.96 -1.91 6.20
C GLU A 124 8.61 -1.73 5.50
N ILE A 125 7.52 -1.61 6.26
CA ILE A 125 6.18 -1.33 5.72
C ILE A 125 6.17 0.06 5.04
N ASP A 126 6.74 1.09 5.67
CA ASP A 126 6.80 2.44 5.08
C ASP A 126 7.60 2.44 3.76
N LEU A 127 8.75 1.76 3.75
CA LEU A 127 9.58 1.62 2.55
C LEU A 127 8.84 0.92 1.41
N LEU A 128 8.13 -0.18 1.70
CA LEU A 128 7.33 -0.91 0.72
C LEU A 128 6.21 -0.05 0.15
N LEU A 129 5.49 0.69 0.99
CA LEU A 129 4.42 1.59 0.57
C LEU A 129 4.94 2.74 -0.31
N ARG A 130 6.10 3.32 0.04
CA ARG A 130 6.75 4.35 -0.79
C ARG A 130 7.14 3.80 -2.15
N ARG A 131 7.85 2.67 -2.19
CA ARG A 131 8.26 2.02 -3.46
C ARG A 131 7.08 1.73 -4.37
N ARG A 132 5.98 1.22 -3.80
CA ARG A 132 4.76 0.94 -4.57
C ARG A 132 4.15 2.23 -5.14
N ARG A 133 4.08 3.29 -4.33
CA ARG A 133 3.56 4.59 -4.79
C ARG A 133 4.41 5.14 -5.91
N ASP A 134 5.73 5.11 -5.76
CA ASP A 134 6.67 5.61 -6.76
C ASP A 134 6.57 4.82 -8.07
N ALA A 135 6.48 3.48 -7.98
CA ALA A 135 6.27 2.62 -9.15
C ALA A 135 4.94 2.93 -9.85
N MET A 136 3.85 3.10 -9.10
CA MET A 136 2.53 3.45 -9.65
C MET A 136 2.56 4.83 -10.32
N GLN A 137 3.20 5.82 -9.70
CA GLN A 137 3.34 7.16 -10.25
C GLN A 137 4.19 7.14 -11.54
N LEU A 138 5.28 6.34 -11.57
CA LEU A 138 6.10 6.17 -12.75
C LEU A 138 5.32 5.50 -13.89
N GLN A 139 4.58 4.42 -13.61
CA GLN A 139 3.74 3.73 -14.59
C GLN A 139 2.65 4.65 -15.16
N ALA A 140 1.96 5.40 -14.30
CA ALA A 140 0.96 6.37 -14.75
C ALA A 140 1.59 7.46 -15.64
N THR A 141 2.76 7.99 -15.23
CA THR A 141 3.46 9.02 -16.01
C THR A 141 3.98 8.47 -17.35
N ALA A 142 4.53 7.25 -17.36
CA ALA A 142 5.01 6.59 -18.57
C ALA A 142 3.87 6.33 -19.55
N ALA A 143 2.74 5.80 -19.08
CA ALA A 143 1.56 5.61 -19.90
C ALA A 143 1.09 6.92 -20.53
N LEU A 144 1.00 8.01 -19.75
CA LEU A 144 0.59 9.31 -20.29
C LEU A 144 1.54 9.84 -21.37
N ARG A 145 2.86 9.62 -21.23
CA ARG A 145 3.89 10.02 -22.22
C ARG A 145 3.94 9.14 -23.46
N GLU A 146 3.87 7.82 -23.33
CA GLU A 146 3.95 6.88 -24.45
C GLU A 146 2.83 7.14 -25.46
N PHE A 147 1.62 7.40 -24.97
CA PHE A 147 0.52 7.78 -25.85
C PHE A 147 0.67 9.22 -26.39
N ALA A 148 1.42 10.11 -25.75
CA ALA A 148 1.64 11.47 -26.27
C ALA A 148 2.52 11.44 -27.51
N HIS A 149 3.55 10.57 -27.51
CA HIS A 149 4.41 10.35 -28.68
C HIS A 149 3.75 9.51 -29.78
N ALA A 150 2.79 8.65 -29.45
CA ALA A 150 2.05 7.88 -30.45
C ALA A 150 0.97 8.68 -31.21
N ALA A 151 0.77 9.96 -30.86
CA ALA A 151 -0.21 10.85 -31.49
C ALA A 151 0.41 11.86 -32.49
N GLU A 152 1.74 11.84 -32.66
CA GLU A 152 2.48 12.53 -33.73
C GLU A 152 2.67 11.60 -34.95
#